data_AF-A0A0Q6XIF5-F1
#
_entry.id   AF-A0A0Q6XIF5-F1
#
_cell.length_a   1.000
_cell.length_b   1.000
_cell.length_c   1.000
_cell.angle_alpha   90.00
_cell.angle_beta   90.00
_cell.angle_gamma   90.00
#
_symmetry.space_group_name_H-M   'P 1'
#
loop_
_entity.id
_entity.type
_entity.pdbx_description
1 polymer ?
#
loop_
_entity_poly.entity_id
_entity_poly.type
_entity_poly.pdbx_seq_one_letter_code
_entity_poly.pdbx_strand_id
1 'polypeptide(L)'
;MIETQHLALLEALGTGGKAHSSRTLLHHLKGTHDLLEAWGNPQPVCVAGLFHSVYGTAYFRHQSIATTQRERVRETIGDSAEVLAYLFCAVERDDFFDQAHPSAPTLRLRSDGRRIAIPPTTLTALVEIEVANLIEQTRPSPDGRVTLYDLRNRLFRRRITRQMQHMFQSGNQRMSAACRTAFSDFIESFAPRSPA
;
A
#
# COMPACT_ATOMS: atom_id res chain seq x y z
N MET A 1 14.05 9.55 2.10
CA MET A 1 13.77 10.27 3.36
C MET A 1 12.49 11.10 3.25
N ILE A 2 11.73 11.22 4.34
CA ILE A 2 10.55 12.08 4.39
C ILE A 2 10.97 13.55 4.52
N GLU A 3 10.51 14.39 3.61
CA GLU A 3 10.74 15.83 3.65
C GLU A 3 9.67 16.57 4.49
N THR A 4 10.03 17.74 5.01
CA THR A 4 9.12 18.58 5.82
C THR A 4 7.83 18.93 5.09
N GLN A 5 7.90 19.22 3.79
CA GLN A 5 6.73 19.55 2.97
C GLN A 5 5.73 18.38 2.86
N HIS A 6 6.21 17.13 2.88
CA HIS A 6 5.35 15.96 2.87
C HIS A 6 4.50 15.90 4.14
N LEU A 7 5.15 16.05 5.31
CA LEU A 7 4.46 16.01 6.60
C LEU A 7 3.51 17.19 6.77
N ALA A 8 3.93 18.40 6.39
CA ALA A 8 3.10 19.59 6.46
C ALA A 8 1.81 19.44 5.64
N LEU A 9 1.89 18.89 4.42
CA LEU A 9 0.69 18.62 3.62
C LEU A 9 -0.19 17.57 4.31
N LEU A 10 0.36 16.44 4.76
CA LEU A 10 -0.42 15.38 5.40
C LEU A 10 -1.12 15.84 6.68
N GLU A 11 -0.49 16.70 7.47
CA GLU A 11 -1.10 17.33 8.64
C GLU A 11 -2.22 18.28 8.25
N ALA A 12 -2.00 19.12 7.23
CA ALA A 12 -3.03 20.02 6.70
C ALA A 12 -4.24 19.26 6.12
N LEU A 13 -4.03 18.04 5.63
CA LEU A 13 -5.10 17.13 5.17
C LEU A 13 -5.76 16.35 6.34
N GLY A 14 -5.41 16.63 7.59
CA GLY A 14 -6.04 16.05 8.78
C GLY A 14 -5.67 14.59 9.06
N THR A 15 -4.63 14.05 8.41
CA THR A 15 -4.25 12.63 8.58
C THR A 15 -3.76 12.33 10.00
N GLY A 16 -3.23 13.33 10.71
CA GLY A 16 -2.81 13.22 12.11
C GLY A 16 -3.96 13.00 13.10
N GLY A 17 -5.16 13.49 12.79
CA GLY A 17 -6.36 13.30 13.62
C GLY A 17 -7.23 12.12 13.20
N LYS A 18 -6.95 11.52 12.03
CA LYS A 18 -7.79 10.46 11.47
C LYS A 18 -7.43 9.11 12.06
N ALA A 19 -8.36 8.48 12.77
CA ALA A 19 -8.20 7.10 13.23
C ALA A 19 -8.04 6.11 12.07
N HIS A 20 -7.07 5.21 12.19
CA HIS A 20 -6.76 4.15 11.25
C HIS A 20 -6.20 2.93 12.00
N SER A 21 -7.03 1.89 12.13
CA SER A 21 -6.78 0.82 13.12
C SER A 21 -6.59 1.43 14.52
N SER A 22 -5.61 0.98 15.30
CA SER A 22 -5.30 1.48 16.66
C SER A 22 -4.42 2.72 16.71
N ARG A 23 -4.12 3.35 15.57
CA ARG A 23 -3.24 4.52 15.43
C ARG A 23 -3.87 5.56 14.51
N THR A 24 -3.13 6.63 14.24
CA THR A 24 -3.54 7.65 13.27
C THR A 24 -3.16 7.23 11.86
N LEU A 25 -3.86 7.76 10.85
CA LEU A 25 -3.53 7.57 9.45
C LEU A 25 -2.10 8.05 9.16
N LEU A 26 -1.71 9.21 9.70
CA LEU A 26 -0.34 9.71 9.55
C LEU A 26 0.72 8.72 10.07
N HIS A 27 0.49 8.10 11.24
CA HIS A 27 1.41 7.10 11.76
C HIS A 27 1.51 5.88 10.83
N HIS A 28 0.38 5.39 10.31
CA HIS A 28 0.35 4.28 9.36
C HIS A 28 1.12 4.60 8.06
N LEU A 29 0.91 5.80 7.52
CA LEU A 29 1.56 6.27 6.30
C LEU A 29 3.09 6.36 6.48
N LYS A 30 3.56 6.91 7.61
CA LYS A 30 4.99 6.95 7.94
C LYS A 30 5.59 5.56 8.05
N GLY A 31 4.95 4.65 8.78
CA GLY A 31 5.44 3.27 8.91
C GLY A 31 5.53 2.54 7.56
N THR A 32 4.64 2.87 6.61
CA THR A 32 4.61 2.27 5.27
C THR A 32 5.79 2.80 4.45
N HIS A 33 6.02 4.11 4.50
CA HIS A 33 7.21 4.74 3.91
C HIS A 33 8.51 4.11 4.45
N ASP A 34 8.63 4.01 5.77
CA ASP A 34 9.87 3.56 6.42
C ASP A 34 10.22 2.11 6.07
N LEU A 35 9.20 1.25 5.89
CA LEU A 35 9.40 -0.11 5.37
C LEU A 35 9.94 -0.11 3.93
N LEU A 36 9.36 0.69 3.04
CA LEU A 36 9.79 0.79 1.65
C LEU A 36 11.24 1.31 1.56
N GLU A 37 11.56 2.32 2.34
CA GLU A 37 12.92 2.89 2.43
C GLU A 37 13.91 1.86 2.98
N ALA A 38 13.55 1.11 4.04
CA ALA A 38 14.39 0.05 4.59
C ALA A 38 14.64 -1.10 3.60
N TRP A 39 13.73 -1.33 2.65
CA TRP A 39 13.92 -2.32 1.58
C TRP A 39 14.78 -1.79 0.42
N GLY A 40 15.21 -0.53 0.47
CA GLY A 40 16.01 0.10 -0.58
C GLY A 40 15.20 0.51 -1.81
N ASN A 41 13.88 0.74 -1.68
CA ASN A 41 13.08 1.23 -2.79
C ASN A 41 13.51 2.64 -3.24
N PRO A 42 13.32 2.99 -4.53
CA PRO A 42 13.53 4.34 -4.99
C PRO A 42 12.63 5.34 -4.26
N GLN A 43 13.17 6.54 -4.00
CA GLN A 43 12.47 7.60 -3.26
C GLN A 43 11.03 7.87 -3.74
N PRO A 44 10.72 7.92 -5.06
CA PRO A 44 9.33 8.11 -5.51
C PRO A 44 8.37 7.00 -5.06
N VAL A 45 8.83 5.76 -4.90
CA VAL A 45 8.01 4.64 -4.42
C VAL A 45 7.76 4.79 -2.91
N CYS A 46 8.80 5.15 -2.14
CA CYS A 46 8.66 5.41 -0.70
C CYS A 46 7.67 6.56 -0.43
N VAL A 47 7.81 7.67 -1.16
CA VAL A 47 6.90 8.82 -1.04
C VAL A 47 5.49 8.48 -1.54
N ALA A 48 5.35 7.68 -2.59
CA ALA A 48 4.05 7.16 -2.98
C ALA A 48 3.40 6.32 -1.86
N GLY A 49 4.19 5.48 -1.17
CA GLY A 49 3.76 4.75 0.03
C GLY A 49 3.32 5.67 1.17
N LEU A 50 3.98 6.82 1.34
CA LEU A 50 3.59 7.85 2.31
C LEU A 50 2.24 8.51 1.98
N PHE A 51 1.81 8.51 0.72
CA PHE A 51 0.56 9.14 0.25
C PHE A 51 -0.47 8.14 -0.27
N HIS A 52 -0.23 6.83 -0.15
CA HIS A 52 -0.93 5.79 -0.93
C HIS A 52 -2.45 5.73 -0.72
N SER A 53 -2.99 6.32 0.34
CA SER A 53 -4.43 6.28 0.68
C SER A 53 -5.09 7.64 0.83
N VAL A 54 -4.41 8.75 0.47
CA VAL A 54 -4.94 10.11 0.68
C VAL A 54 -6.18 10.43 -0.17
N TYR A 55 -6.34 9.78 -1.33
CA TYR A 55 -7.51 9.92 -2.19
C TYR A 55 -8.64 8.93 -1.86
N GLY A 56 -8.44 8.10 -0.83
CA GLY A 56 -9.34 7.00 -0.49
C GLY A 56 -9.22 5.80 -1.44
N THR A 57 -9.33 4.61 -0.88
CA THR A 57 -9.25 3.34 -1.59
C THR A 57 -10.60 2.63 -1.59
N ALA A 58 -10.70 1.46 -2.24
CA ALA A 58 -11.91 0.63 -2.16
C ALA A 58 -12.22 0.17 -0.72
N TYR A 59 -11.17 0.05 0.12
CA TYR A 59 -11.24 -0.52 1.47
C TYR A 59 -11.14 0.54 2.58
N PHE A 60 -10.49 1.66 2.29
CA PHE A 60 -10.45 2.85 3.14
C PHE A 60 -11.09 4.02 2.40
N ARG A 61 -12.41 4.18 2.54
CA ARG A 61 -13.19 5.16 1.75
C ARG A 61 -12.98 6.62 2.16
N HIS A 62 -12.29 6.87 3.27
CA HIS A 62 -12.01 8.24 3.69
C HIS A 62 -11.01 8.87 2.71
N GLN A 63 -11.36 10.05 2.22
CA GLN A 63 -10.51 10.86 1.35
C GLN A 63 -10.02 12.03 2.18
N SER A 64 -8.70 12.14 2.34
CA SER A 64 -8.06 13.29 2.97
C SER A 64 -7.99 14.46 1.98
N ILE A 65 -7.97 14.17 0.68
CA ILE A 65 -8.02 15.14 -0.41
C ILE A 65 -8.79 14.56 -1.60
N ALA A 66 -9.53 15.42 -2.32
CA ALA A 66 -10.30 15.01 -3.49
C ALA A 66 -9.38 14.70 -4.68
N THR A 67 -9.78 13.77 -5.54
CA THR A 67 -9.07 13.45 -6.79
C THR A 67 -9.05 14.60 -7.80
N THR A 68 -9.86 15.65 -7.61
CA THR A 68 -9.80 16.89 -8.37
C THR A 68 -8.64 17.80 -7.96
N GLN A 69 -8.01 17.55 -6.80
CA GLN A 69 -6.91 18.36 -6.26
C GLN A 69 -5.56 17.64 -6.34
N ARG A 70 -5.41 16.71 -7.29
CA ARG A 70 -4.18 15.93 -7.51
C ARG A 70 -2.96 16.80 -7.76
N GLU A 71 -3.14 17.95 -8.41
CA GLU A 71 -2.03 18.85 -8.73
C GLU A 71 -1.31 19.33 -7.47
N ARG A 72 -2.07 19.69 -6.43
CA ARG A 72 -1.51 20.10 -5.14
C ARG A 72 -0.63 19.01 -4.51
N VAL A 73 -1.05 17.75 -4.64
CA VAL A 73 -0.27 16.61 -4.16
C VAL A 73 0.97 16.44 -5.03
N ARG A 74 0.82 16.49 -6.36
CA ARG A 74 1.89 16.37 -7.35
C ARG A 74 2.99 17.40 -7.14
N GLU A 75 2.63 18.66 -6.95
CA GLU A 75 3.57 19.75 -6.64
C GLU A 75 4.39 19.47 -5.38
N THR A 76 3.83 18.73 -4.42
CA THR A 76 4.48 18.43 -3.14
C THR A 76 5.36 17.18 -3.20
N ILE A 77 4.97 16.16 -3.97
CA ILE A 77 5.63 14.83 -3.93
C ILE A 77 6.32 14.43 -5.25
N GLY A 78 6.14 15.24 -6.29
CA GLY A 78 6.60 14.98 -7.65
C GLY A 78 5.70 14.01 -8.42
N ASP A 79 5.80 14.09 -9.74
CA ASP A 79 4.95 13.37 -10.70
C ASP A 79 4.97 11.85 -10.50
N SER A 80 6.17 11.28 -10.39
CA SER A 80 6.36 9.83 -10.27
C SER A 80 5.70 9.25 -9.02
N ALA A 81 5.83 9.94 -7.88
CA ALA A 81 5.22 9.50 -6.63
C ALA A 81 3.71 9.69 -6.65
N GLU A 82 3.23 10.80 -7.22
CA GLU A 82 1.79 11.10 -7.30
C GLU A 82 1.05 10.11 -8.20
N VAL A 83 1.62 9.73 -9.35
CA VAL A 83 1.02 8.72 -10.23
C VAL A 83 0.85 7.40 -9.50
N LEU A 84 1.86 6.95 -8.74
CA LEU A 84 1.79 5.72 -7.96
C LEU A 84 0.74 5.80 -6.85
N ALA A 85 0.72 6.88 -6.07
CA ALA A 85 -0.27 7.09 -5.00
C ALA A 85 -1.70 7.15 -5.56
N TYR A 86 -1.89 7.82 -6.70
CA TYR A 86 -3.16 7.86 -7.40
C TYR A 86 -3.58 6.48 -7.90
N LEU A 87 -2.71 5.76 -8.61
CA LEU A 87 -3.03 4.42 -9.13
C LEU A 87 -3.40 3.46 -8.00
N PHE A 88 -2.68 3.49 -6.89
CA PHE A 88 -3.00 2.69 -5.70
C PHE A 88 -4.44 2.93 -5.20
N CYS A 89 -4.91 4.18 -5.28
CA CYS A 89 -6.28 4.55 -4.95
C CYS A 89 -7.27 4.20 -6.07
N ALA A 90 -6.92 4.40 -7.33
CA ALA A 90 -7.86 4.46 -8.45
C ALA A 90 -8.18 3.10 -9.09
N VAL A 91 -7.37 2.07 -8.84
CA VAL A 91 -7.49 0.76 -9.50
C VAL A 91 -8.01 -0.35 -8.56
N GLU A 92 -8.45 -1.45 -9.16
CA GLU A 92 -8.81 -2.68 -8.45
C GLU A 92 -7.54 -3.39 -7.95
N ARG A 93 -7.39 -3.49 -6.61
CA ARG A 93 -6.18 -4.06 -5.97
C ARG A 93 -5.95 -5.54 -6.28
N ASP A 94 -6.97 -6.29 -6.65
CA ASP A 94 -6.81 -7.70 -7.06
C ASP A 94 -5.95 -7.83 -8.32
N ASP A 95 -6.00 -6.83 -9.21
CA ASP A 95 -5.25 -6.85 -10.47
C ASP A 95 -3.73 -6.73 -10.22
N PHE A 96 -3.29 -6.32 -9.02
CA PHE A 96 -1.85 -6.31 -8.67
C PHE A 96 -1.22 -7.71 -8.72
N PHE A 97 -2.03 -8.73 -8.45
CA PHE A 97 -1.61 -10.12 -8.34
C PHE A 97 -1.99 -10.94 -9.58
N ASP A 98 -2.58 -10.29 -10.59
CA ASP A 98 -2.89 -10.93 -11.86
C ASP A 98 -1.59 -11.32 -12.58
N GLN A 99 -1.47 -12.60 -12.89
CA GLN A 99 -0.31 -13.16 -13.57
C GLN A 99 -0.48 -13.22 -15.09
N ALA A 100 -1.68 -12.90 -15.61
CA ALA A 100 -1.90 -12.80 -17.03
C ALA A 100 -1.08 -11.61 -17.58
N HIS A 101 -0.14 -11.90 -18.48
CA HIS A 101 0.70 -10.91 -19.19
C HIS A 101 1.72 -10.15 -18.32
N PRO A 102 2.76 -10.83 -17.79
CA PRO A 102 3.77 -10.20 -16.93
C PRO A 102 4.58 -9.07 -17.59
N SER A 103 4.72 -9.08 -18.92
CA SER A 103 5.43 -8.03 -19.67
C SER A 103 4.55 -6.84 -20.08
N ALA A 104 3.23 -6.99 -20.01
CA ALA A 104 2.26 -5.96 -20.42
C ALA A 104 1.07 -5.95 -19.43
N PRO A 105 1.32 -5.63 -18.15
CA PRO A 105 0.26 -5.67 -17.15
C PRO A 105 -0.80 -4.61 -17.42
N THR A 106 -2.05 -4.96 -17.09
CA THR A 106 -3.18 -4.03 -17.15
C THR A 106 -3.88 -3.96 -15.81
N LEU A 107 -4.35 -2.78 -15.45
CA LEU A 107 -5.11 -2.54 -14.22
C LEU A 107 -6.49 -2.00 -14.54
N ARG A 108 -7.51 -2.51 -13.86
CA ARG A 108 -8.89 -2.04 -13.97
C ARG A 108 -9.10 -0.81 -13.10
N LEU A 109 -9.57 0.28 -13.70
CA LEU A 109 -9.99 1.48 -13.00
C LEU A 109 -11.31 1.21 -12.24
N ARG A 110 -11.39 1.70 -11.00
CA ARG A 110 -12.58 1.59 -10.15
C ARG A 110 -13.74 2.46 -10.63
N SER A 111 -13.44 3.53 -11.35
CA SER A 111 -14.44 4.52 -11.76
C SER A 111 -15.40 4.00 -12.82
N ASP A 112 -14.88 3.26 -13.79
CA ASP A 112 -15.60 2.87 -15.01
C ASP A 112 -15.31 1.42 -15.44
N GLY A 113 -14.46 0.69 -14.73
CA GLY A 113 -14.08 -0.69 -15.07
C GLY A 113 -13.15 -0.80 -16.28
N ARG A 114 -12.70 0.31 -16.87
CA ARG A 114 -11.77 0.30 -18.00
C ARG A 114 -10.40 -0.22 -17.56
N ARG A 115 -9.77 -1.04 -18.41
CA ARG A 115 -8.38 -1.47 -18.20
C ARG A 115 -7.39 -0.49 -18.82
N ILE A 116 -6.34 -0.15 -18.09
CA ILE A 116 -5.22 0.65 -18.56
C ILE A 116 -3.95 -0.20 -18.55
N ALA A 117 -3.13 -0.09 -19.60
CA ALA A 117 -1.81 -0.69 -19.63
C ALA A 117 -0.84 0.13 -18.77
N ILE A 118 0.03 -0.55 -18.03
CA ILE A 118 1.04 0.10 -17.21
C ILE A 118 2.42 -0.55 -17.43
N PRO A 119 3.52 0.18 -17.18
CA PRO A 119 4.84 -0.41 -17.15
C PRO A 119 4.94 -1.53 -16.11
N PRO A 120 5.66 -2.64 -16.38
CA PRO A 120 5.91 -3.67 -15.37
C PRO A 120 6.55 -3.13 -14.08
N THR A 121 7.40 -2.12 -14.19
CA THR A 121 8.02 -1.44 -13.05
C THR A 121 7.01 -0.70 -12.17
N THR A 122 5.97 -0.12 -12.76
CA THR A 122 4.85 0.50 -12.03
C THR A 122 4.08 -0.56 -11.25
N LEU A 123 3.83 -1.73 -11.84
CA LEU A 123 3.17 -2.83 -11.14
C LEU A 123 4.02 -3.32 -9.96
N THR A 124 5.33 -3.49 -10.16
CA THR A 124 6.27 -3.83 -9.07
C THR A 124 6.17 -2.83 -7.92
N ALA A 125 6.25 -1.53 -8.20
CA ALA A 125 6.14 -0.51 -7.17
C ALA A 125 4.80 -0.58 -6.41
N LEU A 126 3.68 -0.78 -7.12
CA LEU A 126 2.36 -0.91 -6.49
C LEU A 126 2.25 -2.16 -5.59
N VAL A 127 2.83 -3.28 -6.02
CA VAL A 127 2.91 -4.51 -5.22
C VAL A 127 3.76 -4.26 -3.97
N GLU A 128 4.92 -3.61 -4.07
CA GLU A 128 5.76 -3.34 -2.90
C GLU A 128 5.07 -2.40 -1.91
N ILE A 129 4.38 -1.36 -2.39
CA ILE A 129 3.56 -0.48 -1.54
C ILE A 129 2.46 -1.29 -0.85
N GLU A 130 1.82 -2.23 -1.55
CA GLU A 130 0.77 -3.07 -0.97
C GLU A 130 1.30 -4.00 0.12
N VAL A 131 2.49 -4.59 -0.07
CA VAL A 131 3.16 -5.42 0.93
C VAL A 131 3.51 -4.60 2.16
N ALA A 132 4.12 -3.42 1.97
CA ALA A 132 4.48 -2.52 3.07
C ALA A 132 3.23 -2.09 3.84
N ASN A 133 2.17 -1.69 3.14
CA ASN A 133 0.88 -1.36 3.71
C ASN A 133 0.35 -2.52 4.57
N LEU A 134 0.36 -3.74 4.06
CA LEU A 134 -0.14 -4.91 4.79
C LEU A 134 0.64 -5.17 6.07
N ILE A 135 1.98 -5.27 5.97
CA ILE A 135 2.89 -5.54 7.09
C ILE A 135 2.76 -4.47 8.16
N GLU A 136 2.78 -3.19 7.75
CA GLU A 136 2.64 -2.06 8.66
C GLU A 136 1.32 -2.16 9.42
N GLN A 137 0.21 -2.31 8.69
CA GLN A 137 -1.15 -2.28 9.21
C GLN A 137 -1.51 -3.48 10.09
N THR A 138 -0.69 -4.53 10.15
CA THR A 138 -0.86 -5.71 11.02
C THR A 138 0.01 -5.68 12.28
N ARG A 139 0.89 -4.69 12.43
CA ARG A 139 1.66 -4.53 13.68
C ARG A 139 0.68 -4.42 14.86
N PRO A 140 0.87 -5.18 15.94
CA PRO A 140 -0.03 -5.15 17.08
C PRO A 140 -0.17 -3.75 17.65
N SER A 141 -1.40 -3.37 18.00
CA SER A 141 -1.66 -2.22 18.85
C SER A 141 -0.89 -2.41 20.17
N PRO A 142 -0.22 -1.37 20.70
CA PRO A 142 0.45 -1.47 22.01
C PRO A 142 -0.49 -1.91 23.13
N ASP A 143 -1.79 -1.64 22.99
CA ASP A 143 -2.86 -1.99 23.93
C ASP A 143 -3.66 -3.25 23.54
N GLY A 144 -3.26 -3.97 22.47
CA GLY A 144 -3.91 -5.19 21.99
C GLY A 144 -5.32 -5.00 21.40
N ARG A 145 -5.81 -3.76 21.24
CA ARG A 145 -7.17 -3.52 20.75
C ARG A 145 -7.33 -3.83 19.27
N VAL A 146 -8.44 -4.48 18.94
CA VAL A 146 -8.92 -4.73 17.57
C VAL A 146 -10.04 -3.72 17.27
N THR A 147 -9.91 -2.96 16.18
CA THR A 147 -10.92 -1.96 15.81
C THR A 147 -11.96 -2.51 14.84
N LEU A 148 -13.09 -1.79 14.69
CA LEU A 148 -14.08 -2.07 13.65
C LEU A 148 -13.48 -2.05 12.24
N TYR A 149 -12.51 -1.17 12.01
CA TYR A 149 -11.79 -1.11 10.74
C TYR A 149 -10.98 -2.39 10.49
N ASP A 150 -10.32 -2.94 11.52
CA ASP A 150 -9.59 -4.21 11.42
C ASP A 150 -10.53 -5.38 11.12
N LEU A 151 -11.70 -5.43 11.79
CA LEU A 151 -12.71 -6.47 11.56
C LEU A 151 -13.27 -6.41 10.14
N ARG A 152 -13.66 -5.22 9.66
CA ARG A 152 -14.20 -5.02 8.31
C ARG A 152 -13.23 -5.43 7.22
N ASN A 153 -11.93 -5.23 7.45
CA ASN A 153 -10.90 -5.52 6.46
C ASN A 153 -10.30 -6.92 6.60
N ARG A 154 -10.70 -7.72 7.60
CA ARG A 154 -10.11 -9.04 7.87
C ARG A 154 -10.24 -10.00 6.69
N LEU A 155 -11.42 -10.05 6.05
CA LEU A 155 -11.67 -10.92 4.89
C LEU A 155 -10.88 -10.48 3.67
N PHE A 156 -10.84 -9.17 3.41
CA PHE A 156 -10.06 -8.60 2.32
C PHE A 156 -8.57 -8.90 2.48
N ARG A 157 -8.00 -8.61 3.66
CA ARG A 157 -6.61 -8.92 3.98
C ARG A 157 -6.33 -10.41 3.76
N ARG A 158 -7.16 -11.30 4.31
CA ARG A 158 -7.03 -12.74 4.08
C ARG A 158 -7.08 -13.14 2.60
N ARG A 159 -7.83 -12.43 1.76
CA ARG A 159 -7.86 -12.69 0.31
C ARG A 159 -6.56 -12.24 -0.36
N ILE A 160 -6.15 -10.99 -0.13
CA ILE A 160 -4.94 -10.42 -0.73
C ILE A 160 -3.71 -11.19 -0.28
N THR A 161 -3.57 -11.46 1.03
CA THR A 161 -2.47 -12.26 1.57
C THR A 161 -2.39 -13.63 0.89
N ARG A 162 -3.52 -14.29 0.61
CA ARG A 162 -3.55 -15.56 -0.14
C ARG A 162 -3.13 -15.42 -1.60
N GLN A 163 -3.61 -14.38 -2.29
CA GLN A 163 -3.19 -14.10 -3.68
C GLN A 163 -1.68 -13.81 -3.76
N MET A 164 -1.15 -13.06 -2.79
CA MET A 164 0.28 -12.80 -2.66
C MET A 164 1.09 -14.05 -2.37
N GLN A 165 0.62 -14.93 -1.48
CA GLN A 165 1.26 -16.23 -1.23
C GLN A 165 1.31 -17.09 -2.49
N HIS A 166 0.21 -17.18 -3.24
CA HIS A 166 0.19 -17.91 -4.50
C HIS A 166 1.16 -17.31 -5.52
N MET A 167 1.17 -15.97 -5.62
CA MET A 167 2.11 -15.25 -6.47
C MET A 167 3.57 -15.50 -6.08
N PHE A 168 3.85 -15.59 -4.79
CA PHE A 168 5.18 -15.87 -4.28
C PHE A 168 5.62 -17.31 -4.61
N GLN A 169 4.75 -18.29 -4.38
CA GLN A 169 5.02 -19.71 -4.62
C GLN A 169 5.24 -20.02 -6.10
N SER A 170 4.69 -19.22 -7.02
CA SER A 170 4.89 -19.39 -8.46
C SER A 170 6.22 -18.83 -8.98
N GLY A 171 7.16 -18.45 -8.11
CA GLY A 171 8.50 -17.97 -8.50
C GLY A 171 8.50 -16.56 -9.11
N ASN A 172 7.48 -15.75 -8.81
CA ASN A 172 7.32 -14.44 -9.40
C ASN A 172 8.43 -13.45 -8.95
N GLN A 173 9.17 -12.91 -9.91
CA GLN A 173 10.27 -11.95 -9.68
C GLN A 173 9.82 -10.47 -9.61
N ARG A 174 8.50 -10.17 -9.62
CA ARG A 174 7.95 -8.80 -9.61
C ARG A 174 8.21 -7.99 -8.33
N MET A 175 8.91 -8.53 -7.34
CA MET A 175 9.23 -7.86 -6.08
C MET A 175 10.75 -7.80 -5.88
N SER A 176 11.24 -6.83 -5.12
CA SER A 176 12.61 -6.84 -4.61
C SER A 176 12.86 -8.03 -3.69
N ALA A 177 14.13 -8.43 -3.54
CA ALA A 177 14.51 -9.50 -2.61
C ALA A 177 14.15 -9.15 -1.16
N ALA A 178 14.38 -7.90 -0.76
CA ALA A 178 14.04 -7.41 0.58
C ALA A 178 12.53 -7.48 0.86
N CYS A 179 11.70 -7.05 -0.10
CA CYS A 179 10.24 -7.12 0.02
C CYS A 179 9.76 -8.58 0.12
N ARG A 180 10.35 -9.49 -0.68
CA ARG A 180 10.08 -10.93 -0.60
C ARG A 180 10.39 -11.50 0.78
N THR A 181 11.58 -11.24 1.32
CA THR A 181 11.97 -11.70 2.65
C THR A 181 11.02 -11.17 3.72
N ALA A 182 10.76 -9.85 3.73
CA ALA A 182 9.87 -9.24 4.70
C ALA A 182 8.44 -9.82 4.65
N PHE A 183 7.93 -10.13 3.45
CA PHE A 183 6.63 -10.77 3.31
C PHE A 183 6.65 -12.23 3.80
N SER A 184 7.69 -13.01 3.52
CA SER A 184 7.83 -14.37 4.06
C SER A 184 7.83 -14.38 5.59
N ASP A 185 8.66 -13.55 6.22
CA ASP A 185 8.74 -13.42 7.68
C ASP A 185 7.38 -13.02 8.27
N PHE A 186 6.69 -12.11 7.59
CA PHE A 186 5.35 -11.69 7.95
C PHE A 186 4.35 -12.85 7.92
N ILE A 187 4.34 -13.66 6.87
CA ILE A 187 3.47 -14.85 6.78
C ILE A 187 3.79 -15.87 7.88
N GLU A 188 5.07 -16.15 8.11
CA GLU A 188 5.52 -17.10 9.12
C GLU A 188 5.10 -16.68 10.54
N SER A 189 5.01 -15.37 10.80
CA SER A 189 4.53 -14.87 12.09
C SER A 189 3.08 -15.27 12.44
N PHE A 190 2.27 -15.67 11.44
CA PHE A 190 0.92 -16.21 11.64
C PHE A 190 0.83 -17.73 11.55
N ALA A 191 1.92 -18.42 11.21
CA ALA A 191 1.91 -19.87 11.19
C ALA A 191 1.67 -20.38 12.62
N PRO A 192 0.79 -21.39 12.80
CA PRO A 192 0.61 -22.00 14.11
C PRO A 192 1.98 -22.54 14.56
N ARG A 193 2.47 -22.10 15.72
CA ARG A 193 3.68 -22.68 16.30
C ARG A 193 3.40 -24.17 16.52
N SER A 194 4.25 -25.04 15.97
CA SER A 194 4.16 -26.47 16.25
C SER A 194 4.15 -26.66 17.78
N PRO A 195 3.23 -27.48 18.33
CA PRO A 195 3.29 -27.82 19.74
C PRO A 195 4.66 -28.46 20.02
N ALA A 196 5.35 -27.94 21.03
CA ALA A 196 6.59 -28.50 21.54
C ALA A 196 6.35 -29.87 22.20
#